data_AF-A0A972LSV9-F1
#
_entry.id   AF-A0A972LSV9-F1
#
_cell.length_a   1.000
_cell.length_b   1.000
_cell.length_c   1.000
_cell.angle_alpha   90.00
_cell.angle_beta   90.00
_cell.angle_gamma   90.00
#
_symmetry.space_group_name_H-M   'P 1'
#
loop_
_entity.id
_entity.type
_entity.pdbx_description
1 polymer ?
#
loop_
_entity_poly.entity_id
_entity_poly.type
_entity_poly.pdbx_seq_one_letter_code
_entity_poly.pdbx_strand_id
1 'polypeptide(L)'
;MNDIILLTGATGLVGRYVLRELLRSSRAKIAVLVRATSEKHAQQRIAAVLDWLKIDARLRQRVTTCVGDLARNDFGESQATQDCLQRCTTVVHAAANVSFSNDRDEELAKTNVLGTRQLLQQVGPQLRHWIQISTAYVAPTFDDIGVEQEAKQFDFRNDYEVTKAAAERMVMAVAATRGFALTIARPGIVVGEYDTGRASVFQGFYQPLRAVARLADRAKKNSVGKVRIPLRINVSPEGPRNLVPVDWVARVICELVRHGENARGIFHLTPEGSMQNGPTTSRDVFNAARSRWQIEGMTFLPELREKDMTTFERGFYRHLQQIAPYWSGEPRFDDRQRQALLPHLPCPRIDEAAIHRLLDYAVETKWGERSEKIAVTNKFAAADYFERFLPKYAPLSTLPRLSNVTAEVGFRVAGIHRGQWRCRLVRGDVVAVQRAACEGAAVVFEADGDTLEAIVEGKLSPQQAFFERRVEIAGDIEMGLKLAMIFGQFIVEFPYAAQLQRGQTHVAVA
;
A
#
# COMPACT_ATOMS: atom_id res chain seq x y z
N MET A 1 -13.32 -14.60 29.85
CA MET A 1 -11.94 -14.66 29.32
C MET A 1 -11.67 -13.38 28.55
N ASN A 2 -10.51 -12.75 28.75
CA ASN A 2 -10.13 -11.54 28.01
C ASN A 2 -9.46 -11.94 26.70
N ASP A 3 -10.25 -12.24 25.67
CA ASP A 3 -9.71 -12.58 24.35
C ASP A 3 -8.95 -11.40 23.76
N ILE A 4 -7.75 -11.68 23.26
CA ILE A 4 -6.88 -10.72 22.56
C ILE A 4 -6.75 -11.22 21.13
N ILE A 5 -7.20 -10.41 20.18
CA ILE A 5 -7.05 -10.66 18.75
C ILE A 5 -5.87 -9.83 18.25
N LEU A 6 -4.83 -10.49 17.76
CA LEU A 6 -3.73 -9.84 17.07
C LEU A 6 -4.09 -9.69 15.58
N LEU A 7 -4.15 -8.45 15.10
CA LEU A 7 -4.40 -8.13 13.71
C LEU A 7 -3.13 -7.55 13.07
N THR A 8 -2.67 -8.16 11.98
CA THR A 8 -1.64 -7.55 11.12
C THR A 8 -2.30 -6.91 9.89
N GLY A 9 -1.60 -6.00 9.21
CA GLY A 9 -2.08 -5.45 7.93
C GLY A 9 -3.25 -4.48 8.07
N ALA A 10 -3.54 -3.96 9.27
CA ALA A 10 -4.63 -3.03 9.53
C ALA A 10 -4.53 -1.69 8.76
N THR A 11 -3.36 -1.38 8.20
CA THR A 11 -3.17 -0.20 7.33
C THR A 11 -3.48 -0.50 5.85
N GLY A 12 -3.67 -1.76 5.47
CA GLY A 12 -4.11 -2.18 4.14
C GLY A 12 -5.63 -2.06 3.94
N LEU A 13 -6.12 -2.43 2.75
CA LEU A 13 -7.55 -2.37 2.42
C LEU A 13 -8.37 -3.37 3.22
N VAL A 14 -8.06 -4.67 3.18
CA VAL A 14 -8.83 -5.69 3.91
C VAL A 14 -8.67 -5.51 5.42
N GLY A 15 -7.43 -5.38 5.91
CA GLY A 15 -7.14 -5.32 7.34
C GLY A 15 -7.82 -4.15 8.07
N ARG A 16 -7.97 -2.97 7.44
CA ARG A 16 -8.67 -1.85 8.09
C ARG A 16 -10.18 -2.12 8.26
N TYR A 17 -10.80 -2.77 7.29
CA TYR A 17 -12.22 -3.13 7.40
C TYR A 17 -12.42 -4.27 8.38
N VAL A 18 -11.50 -5.25 8.42
CA VAL A 18 -11.48 -6.27 9.47
C VAL A 18 -11.34 -5.62 10.86
N LEU A 19 -10.45 -4.63 11.04
CA LEU A 19 -10.36 -3.88 12.30
C LEU A 19 -11.70 -3.24 12.68
N ARG A 20 -12.37 -2.57 11.73
CA ARG A 20 -13.69 -1.98 11.96
C ARG A 20 -14.72 -3.02 12.39
N GLU A 21 -14.82 -4.13 11.65
CA GLU A 21 -15.81 -5.16 11.92
C GLU A 21 -15.54 -5.87 13.25
N LEU A 22 -14.27 -6.22 13.57
CA LEU A 22 -13.89 -6.77 14.87
C LEU A 22 -14.25 -5.82 16.03
N LEU A 23 -14.05 -4.51 15.84
CA LEU A 23 -14.47 -3.50 16.81
C LEU A 23 -15.98 -3.32 16.89
N ARG A 24 -16.77 -3.75 15.90
CA ARG A 24 -18.24 -3.65 15.98
C ARG A 24 -18.89 -4.92 16.51
N SER A 25 -18.39 -6.09 16.14
CA SER A 25 -19.03 -7.38 16.36
C SER A 25 -18.43 -8.21 17.52
N SER A 26 -17.29 -7.79 18.08
CA SER A 26 -16.64 -8.49 19.19
C SER A 26 -16.45 -7.61 20.42
N ARG A 27 -16.27 -8.23 21.59
CA ARG A 27 -15.82 -7.58 22.83
C ARG A 27 -14.33 -7.73 23.10
N ALA A 28 -13.59 -8.40 22.20
CA ALA A 28 -12.17 -8.67 22.36
C ALA A 28 -11.35 -7.37 22.38
N LYS A 29 -10.17 -7.43 23.01
CA LYS A 29 -9.13 -6.42 22.83
C LYS A 29 -8.42 -6.70 21.50
N ILE A 30 -8.13 -5.65 20.74
CA ILE A 30 -7.52 -5.78 19.42
C ILE A 30 -6.10 -5.22 19.50
N ALA A 31 -5.11 -6.11 19.42
CA ALA A 31 -3.71 -5.73 19.28
C ALA A 31 -3.42 -5.57 17.78
N VAL A 32 -2.94 -4.40 17.36
CA VAL A 32 -2.69 -4.09 15.94
C VAL A 32 -1.20 -3.94 15.71
N LEU A 33 -0.63 -4.89 14.99
CA LEU A 33 0.77 -4.90 14.62
C LEU A 33 1.03 -3.99 13.41
N VAL A 34 1.91 -3.02 13.59
CA VAL A 34 2.24 -2.01 12.58
C VAL A 34 3.74 -1.80 12.46
N ARG A 35 4.21 -1.80 11.21
CA ARG A 35 5.54 -1.29 10.87
C ARG A 35 5.60 0.21 11.16
N ALA A 36 6.39 0.58 12.15
CA ALA A 36 6.63 1.95 12.56
C ALA A 36 8.03 2.08 13.16
N THR A 37 8.54 3.30 13.17
CA THR A 37 9.85 3.66 13.74
C THR A 37 9.80 3.94 15.24
N SER A 38 8.61 4.05 15.82
CA SER A 38 8.37 4.24 17.26
C SER A 38 6.91 3.96 17.62
N GLU A 39 6.62 3.78 18.91
CA GLU A 39 5.26 3.59 19.42
C GLU A 39 4.35 4.77 19.06
N LYS A 40 4.84 6.00 19.19
CA LYS A 40 4.09 7.20 18.79
C LYS A 40 3.72 7.19 17.31
N HIS A 41 4.65 6.76 16.46
CA HIS A 41 4.39 6.64 15.03
C HIS A 41 3.36 5.53 14.73
N ALA A 42 3.43 4.38 15.41
CA ALA A 42 2.40 3.34 15.29
C ALA A 42 1.01 3.85 15.71
N GLN A 43 0.92 4.54 16.86
CA GLN A 43 -0.32 5.15 17.35
C GLN A 43 -0.89 6.15 16.35
N GLN A 44 -0.08 7.02 15.77
CA GLN A 44 -0.52 7.97 14.74
C GLN A 44 -1.07 7.27 13.49
N ARG A 45 -0.38 6.22 13.01
CA ARG A 45 -0.84 5.45 11.85
C ARG A 45 -2.18 4.79 12.10
N ILE A 46 -2.37 4.20 13.28
CA ILE A 46 -3.64 3.54 13.63
C ILE A 46 -4.74 4.55 13.96
N ALA A 47 -4.43 5.68 14.59
CA ALA A 47 -5.38 6.76 14.78
C ALA A 47 -5.94 7.25 13.44
N ALA A 48 -5.08 7.50 12.44
CA ALA A 48 -5.51 7.88 11.09
C ALA A 48 -6.42 6.83 10.42
N VAL A 49 -6.13 5.54 10.62
CA VAL A 49 -7.01 4.45 10.14
C VAL A 49 -8.37 4.49 10.84
N LEU A 50 -8.39 4.66 12.17
CA LEU A 50 -9.62 4.71 12.96
C LEU A 50 -10.47 5.96 12.65
N ASP A 51 -9.82 7.10 12.40
CA ASP A 51 -10.45 8.34 11.95
C ASP A 51 -11.06 8.17 10.57
N TRP A 52 -10.30 7.60 9.63
CA TRP A 52 -10.80 7.28 8.30
C TRP A 52 -12.02 6.34 8.39
N LEU A 53 -11.97 5.30 9.21
CA LEU A 53 -13.09 4.37 9.42
C LEU A 53 -14.26 4.98 10.23
N LYS A 54 -14.11 6.19 10.75
CA LYS A 54 -15.07 6.88 11.62
C LYS A 54 -15.44 6.03 12.86
N ILE A 55 -14.44 5.46 13.53
CA ILE A 55 -14.63 4.65 14.73
C ILE A 55 -14.83 5.54 15.96
N ASP A 56 -15.86 5.23 16.75
CA ASP A 56 -16.18 5.94 17.99
C ASP A 56 -15.09 5.79 19.06
N ALA A 57 -14.88 6.86 19.84
CA ALA A 57 -13.84 6.92 20.88
C ALA A 57 -13.90 5.73 21.87
N ARG A 58 -15.10 5.28 22.24
CA ARG A 58 -15.31 4.13 23.13
C ARG A 58 -14.73 2.84 22.54
N LEU A 59 -14.89 2.61 21.24
CA LEU A 59 -14.35 1.41 20.58
C LEU A 59 -12.84 1.50 20.43
N ARG A 60 -12.28 2.70 20.21
CA ARG A 60 -10.83 2.92 20.10
C ARG A 60 -10.06 2.50 21.35
N GLN A 61 -10.67 2.59 22.54
CA GLN A 61 -10.05 2.17 23.80
C GLN A 61 -9.70 0.67 23.85
N ARG A 62 -10.28 -0.15 22.95
CA ARG A 62 -9.94 -1.58 22.83
C ARG A 62 -8.76 -1.86 21.90
N VAL A 63 -8.22 -0.84 21.25
CA VAL A 63 -7.10 -0.98 20.31
C VAL A 63 -5.79 -0.72 21.04
N THR A 64 -4.92 -1.72 21.05
CA THR A 64 -3.52 -1.58 21.45
C THR A 64 -2.65 -1.60 20.21
N THR A 65 -1.78 -0.63 20.03
CA THR A 65 -0.80 -0.64 18.92
C THR A 65 0.45 -1.40 19.33
N CYS A 66 0.94 -2.25 18.44
CA CYS A 66 2.19 -3.00 18.61
C CYS A 66 3.16 -2.62 17.48
N VAL A 67 4.33 -2.10 17.83
CA VAL A 67 5.38 -1.83 16.84
C VAL A 67 6.05 -3.14 16.44
N GLY A 68 6.11 -3.42 15.15
CA GLY A 68 6.88 -4.54 14.61
C GLY A 68 6.90 -4.54 13.10
N ASP A 69 8.02 -4.98 12.53
CA ASP A 69 8.19 -5.16 11.09
C ASP A 69 8.41 -6.64 10.77
N LEU A 70 7.44 -7.23 10.08
CA LEU A 70 7.49 -8.63 9.65
C LEU A 70 8.63 -8.92 8.66
N ALA A 71 9.32 -7.91 8.13
CA ALA A 71 10.48 -8.12 7.27
C ALA A 71 11.82 -8.16 8.04
N ARG A 72 11.84 -7.90 9.36
CA ARG A 72 13.08 -7.76 10.15
C ARG A 72 13.24 -8.85 11.20
N ASN A 73 14.48 -9.25 11.46
CA ASN A 73 14.80 -10.28 12.45
C ASN A 73 14.63 -9.80 13.90
N ASP A 74 14.72 -8.49 14.15
CA ASP A 74 14.49 -7.82 15.45
C ASP A 74 12.98 -7.55 15.68
N PHE A 75 12.14 -8.51 15.29
CA PHE A 75 10.70 -8.38 15.37
C PHE A 75 10.21 -8.24 16.83
N GLY A 76 9.52 -7.14 17.12
CA GLY A 76 8.74 -6.98 18.35
C GLY A 76 9.55 -6.74 19.62
N GLU A 77 10.65 -5.98 19.58
CA GLU A 77 11.51 -5.75 20.74
C GLU A 77 10.82 -5.06 21.94
N SER A 78 9.72 -4.33 21.71
CA SER A 78 9.03 -3.67 22.83
C SER A 78 8.28 -4.69 23.70
N GLN A 79 8.40 -4.55 25.02
CA GLN A 79 7.73 -5.43 25.98
C GLN A 79 6.21 -5.47 25.76
N ALA A 80 5.60 -4.33 25.39
CA ALA A 80 4.18 -4.25 25.08
C ALA A 80 3.78 -5.09 23.85
N THR A 81 4.63 -5.11 22.81
CA THR A 81 4.43 -5.98 21.64
C THR A 81 4.60 -7.44 22.03
N GLN A 82 5.64 -7.80 22.77
CA GLN A 82 5.85 -9.17 23.26
C GLN A 82 4.69 -9.67 24.10
N ASP A 83 4.20 -8.86 25.04
CA ASP A 83 3.05 -9.22 25.87
C ASP A 83 1.81 -9.51 25.02
N CYS A 84 1.57 -8.73 23.96
CA CYS A 84 0.46 -8.98 23.05
C CYS A 84 0.67 -10.27 22.24
N LEU A 85 1.89 -10.52 21.75
CA LEU A 85 2.23 -11.74 20.99
C LEU A 85 2.07 -13.00 21.85
N GLN A 86 2.50 -12.95 23.12
CA GLN A 86 2.44 -14.09 24.03
C GLN A 86 1.01 -14.39 24.54
N ARG A 87 0.17 -13.36 24.62
CA ARG A 87 -1.19 -13.47 25.19
C ARG A 87 -2.31 -13.48 24.15
N CYS A 88 -1.99 -13.29 22.87
CA CYS A 88 -3.01 -13.34 21.83
C CYS A 88 -3.61 -14.75 21.76
N THR A 89 -4.93 -14.81 21.69
CA THR A 89 -5.66 -16.07 21.55
C THR A 89 -6.09 -16.33 20.12
N THR A 90 -6.15 -15.27 19.32
CA THR A 90 -6.51 -15.31 17.91
C THR A 90 -5.57 -14.41 17.13
N VAL A 91 -5.09 -14.88 15.98
CA VAL A 91 -4.35 -14.06 15.02
C VAL A 91 -5.18 -13.93 13.75
N VAL A 92 -5.36 -12.70 13.28
CA VAL A 92 -5.86 -12.42 11.93
C VAL A 92 -4.71 -11.82 11.13
N HIS A 93 -4.12 -12.63 10.26
CA HIS A 93 -2.96 -12.25 9.48
C HIS A 93 -3.38 -11.69 8.12
N ALA A 94 -3.57 -10.37 8.04
CA ALA A 94 -3.96 -9.65 6.82
C ALA A 94 -2.79 -8.91 6.13
N ALA A 95 -1.60 -8.89 6.76
CA ALA A 95 -0.44 -8.25 6.17
C ALA A 95 0.07 -9.04 4.96
N ALA A 96 0.12 -8.38 3.80
CA ALA A 96 0.78 -8.88 2.61
C ALA A 96 1.26 -7.70 1.77
N ASN A 97 2.38 -7.90 1.07
CA ASN A 97 2.76 -7.10 -0.07
C ASN A 97 2.07 -7.70 -1.31
N VAL A 98 1.36 -6.85 -2.06
CA VAL A 98 0.55 -7.21 -3.23
C VAL A 98 1.09 -6.60 -4.53
N SER A 99 2.36 -6.15 -4.52
CA SER A 99 2.97 -5.48 -5.68
C SER A 99 3.01 -6.41 -6.90
N PHE A 100 2.55 -5.90 -8.04
CA PHE A 100 2.62 -6.57 -9.36
C PHE A 100 3.84 -6.11 -10.18
N SER A 101 4.89 -5.65 -9.52
CA SER A 101 6.11 -5.15 -10.16
C SER A 101 7.16 -6.27 -10.24
N ASN A 102 7.61 -6.59 -11.44
CA ASN A 102 8.60 -7.66 -11.72
C ASN A 102 9.98 -7.46 -11.06
N ASP A 103 10.25 -6.30 -10.44
CA ASP A 103 11.54 -5.99 -9.82
C ASP A 103 11.52 -6.16 -8.28
N ARG A 104 10.54 -6.87 -7.71
CA ARG A 104 10.32 -6.92 -6.25
C ARG A 104 10.07 -8.32 -5.67
N ASP A 105 10.49 -9.38 -6.37
CA ASP A 105 10.24 -10.77 -5.98
C ASP A 105 10.80 -11.08 -4.59
N GLU A 106 12.00 -10.57 -4.29
CA GLU A 106 12.60 -10.70 -2.96
C GLU A 106 11.79 -10.00 -1.87
N GLU A 107 11.26 -8.81 -2.12
CA GLU A 107 10.48 -8.05 -1.14
C GLU A 107 9.08 -8.64 -0.90
N LEU A 108 8.50 -9.24 -1.94
CA LEU A 108 7.27 -10.05 -1.84
C LEU A 108 7.52 -11.27 -0.97
N ALA A 109 8.57 -12.05 -1.25
CA ALA A 109 8.90 -13.24 -0.47
C ALA A 109 9.28 -12.90 0.98
N LYS A 110 10.07 -11.84 1.21
CA LYS A 110 10.41 -11.34 2.55
C LYS A 110 9.16 -11.01 3.35
N THR A 111 8.22 -10.25 2.79
CA THR A 111 7.02 -9.85 3.53
C THR A 111 6.03 -11.00 3.71
N ASN A 112 5.69 -11.69 2.63
CA ASN A 112 4.58 -12.64 2.61
C ASN A 112 4.95 -14.02 3.15
N VAL A 113 6.21 -14.44 3.01
CA VAL A 113 6.67 -15.77 3.46
C VAL A 113 7.49 -15.65 4.73
N LEU A 114 8.58 -14.88 4.70
CA LEU A 114 9.44 -14.74 5.89
C LEU A 114 8.70 -14.02 7.03
N GLY A 115 7.89 -13.01 6.70
CA GLY A 115 7.08 -12.33 7.70
C GLY A 115 6.01 -13.19 8.34
N THR A 116 5.33 -14.04 7.57
CA THR A 116 4.43 -15.04 8.15
C THR A 116 5.20 -16.02 9.05
N ARG A 117 6.39 -16.47 8.63
CA ARG A 117 7.26 -17.33 9.44
C ARG A 117 7.65 -16.69 10.78
N GLN A 118 8.11 -15.45 10.75
CA GLN A 118 8.53 -14.72 11.95
C GLN A 118 7.35 -14.53 12.91
N LEU A 119 6.18 -14.16 12.41
CA LEU A 119 4.99 -14.04 13.24
C LEU A 119 4.62 -15.38 13.90
N LEU A 120 4.64 -16.48 13.15
CA LEU A 120 4.38 -17.82 13.68
C LEU A 120 5.38 -18.23 14.78
N GLN A 121 6.65 -17.81 14.68
CA GLN A 121 7.68 -18.07 15.69
C GLN A 121 7.47 -17.28 16.98
N GLN A 122 6.85 -16.10 16.89
CA GLN A 122 6.76 -15.13 17.98
C GLN A 122 5.45 -15.22 18.76
N VAL A 123 4.36 -15.67 18.13
CA VAL A 123 3.08 -15.85 18.81
C VAL A 123 3.15 -16.99 19.84
N GLY A 124 2.71 -16.67 21.06
CA GLY A 124 2.88 -17.53 22.22
C GLY A 124 1.95 -18.75 22.27
N PRO A 125 2.04 -19.55 23.35
CA PRO A 125 1.28 -20.79 23.51
C PRO A 125 -0.23 -20.58 23.74
N GLN A 126 -0.69 -19.35 23.99
CA GLN A 126 -2.12 -19.05 24.19
C GLN A 126 -2.92 -19.00 22.87
N LEU A 127 -2.24 -19.07 21.72
CA LEU A 127 -2.88 -19.08 20.42
C LEU A 127 -3.80 -20.29 20.27
N ARG A 128 -5.09 -20.02 20.04
CA ARG A 128 -6.13 -21.04 19.78
C ARG A 128 -6.56 -21.05 18.32
N HIS A 129 -6.51 -19.90 17.64
CA HIS A 129 -7.06 -19.76 16.29
C HIS A 129 -6.22 -18.81 15.43
N TRP A 130 -5.80 -19.27 14.26
CA TRP A 130 -5.12 -18.47 13.25
C TRP A 130 -5.99 -18.33 12.01
N ILE A 131 -6.27 -17.10 11.60
CA ILE A 131 -6.95 -16.76 10.36
C ILE A 131 -5.91 -16.19 9.41
N GLN A 132 -5.57 -16.97 8.39
CA GLN A 132 -4.67 -16.59 7.31
C GLN A 132 -5.48 -15.96 6.18
N ILE A 133 -5.29 -14.67 5.92
CA ILE A 133 -5.86 -14.06 4.71
C ILE A 133 -4.94 -14.39 3.53
N SER A 134 -5.47 -15.10 2.56
CA SER A 134 -4.80 -15.52 1.34
C SER A 134 -5.46 -14.89 0.10
N THR A 135 -5.63 -15.65 -0.98
CA THR A 135 -6.26 -15.21 -2.23
C THR A 135 -6.91 -16.41 -2.92
N ALA A 136 -8.07 -16.24 -3.56
CA ALA A 136 -8.75 -17.32 -4.29
C ALA A 136 -7.87 -17.92 -5.39
N TYR A 137 -6.99 -17.09 -5.97
CA TYR A 137 -6.13 -17.44 -7.09
C TYR A 137 -5.00 -18.44 -6.78
N VAL A 138 -4.79 -18.83 -5.52
CA VAL A 138 -3.90 -19.98 -5.21
C VAL A 138 -4.62 -21.33 -5.24
N ALA A 139 -5.95 -21.33 -5.42
CA ALA A 139 -6.73 -22.56 -5.45
C ALA A 139 -6.35 -23.42 -6.67
N PRO A 140 -6.18 -24.74 -6.48
CA PRO A 140 -6.09 -25.63 -7.63
C PRO A 140 -7.39 -25.56 -8.43
N THR A 141 -7.26 -25.45 -9.75
CA THR A 141 -8.39 -25.28 -10.68
C THR A 141 -8.60 -26.57 -11.48
N PHE A 142 -9.84 -27.06 -11.52
CA PHE A 142 -10.27 -28.21 -12.32
C PHE A 142 -11.48 -27.77 -13.15
N ASP A 143 -11.44 -27.97 -14.46
CA ASP A 143 -12.51 -27.55 -15.39
C ASP A 143 -12.97 -26.08 -15.16
N ASP A 144 -12.00 -25.17 -15.05
CA ASP A 144 -12.20 -23.73 -14.74
C ASP A 144 -12.85 -23.42 -13.38
N ILE A 145 -12.92 -24.40 -12.48
CA ILE A 145 -13.42 -24.25 -11.10
C ILE A 145 -12.26 -24.38 -10.11
N GLY A 146 -11.93 -23.29 -9.42
CA GLY A 146 -11.03 -23.28 -8.27
C GLY A 146 -11.71 -23.88 -7.05
N VAL A 147 -11.14 -24.94 -6.48
CA VAL A 147 -11.72 -25.69 -5.35
C VAL A 147 -11.08 -25.33 -4.02
N GLU A 148 -11.84 -25.45 -2.92
CA GLU A 148 -11.36 -25.17 -1.55
C GLU A 148 -10.44 -26.28 -1.01
N GLN A 149 -9.33 -26.52 -1.73
CA GLN A 149 -8.28 -27.47 -1.39
C GLN A 149 -6.93 -26.75 -1.24
N GLU A 150 -5.96 -27.45 -0.65
CA GLU A 150 -4.59 -26.96 -0.51
C GLU A 150 -4.00 -26.57 -1.88
N ALA A 151 -3.28 -25.45 -1.91
CA ALA A 151 -2.63 -24.96 -3.11
C ALA A 151 -1.59 -25.98 -3.62
N LYS A 152 -1.69 -26.38 -4.90
CA LYS A 152 -0.72 -27.26 -5.54
C LYS A 152 0.49 -26.45 -6.04
N GLN A 153 1.65 -27.08 -6.19
CA GLN A 153 2.92 -26.40 -6.48
C GLN A 153 3.10 -25.92 -7.94
N PHE A 154 2.08 -26.02 -8.78
CA PHE A 154 2.18 -25.73 -10.22
C PHE A 154 1.13 -24.71 -10.67
N ASP A 155 1.45 -23.95 -11.71
CA ASP A 155 0.54 -23.05 -12.47
C ASP A 155 0.07 -21.75 -11.79
N PHE A 156 0.89 -21.13 -10.94
CA PHE A 156 0.64 -19.76 -10.45
C PHE A 156 0.87 -18.71 -11.55
N ARG A 157 0.02 -17.68 -11.57
CA ARG A 157 0.05 -16.63 -12.61
C ARG A 157 1.09 -15.55 -12.37
N ASN A 158 1.60 -15.42 -11.14
CA ASN A 158 2.53 -14.37 -10.71
C ASN A 158 3.18 -14.72 -9.36
N ASP A 159 4.26 -14.02 -9.01
CA ASP A 159 5.00 -14.23 -7.76
C ASP A 159 4.19 -13.95 -6.51
N TYR A 160 3.22 -13.04 -6.58
CA TYR A 160 2.30 -12.82 -5.46
C TYR A 160 1.56 -14.10 -5.09
N GLU A 161 0.94 -14.80 -6.05
CA GLU A 161 0.28 -16.09 -5.82
C GLU A 161 1.25 -17.14 -5.27
N VAL A 162 2.47 -17.24 -5.82
CA VAL A 162 3.53 -18.13 -5.31
C VAL A 162 3.80 -17.88 -3.82
N THR A 163 3.98 -16.62 -3.43
CA THR A 163 4.24 -16.28 -2.03
C THR A 163 3.06 -16.56 -1.11
N LYS A 164 1.82 -16.34 -1.57
CA LYS A 164 0.61 -16.64 -0.77
C LYS A 164 0.43 -18.14 -0.58
N ALA A 165 0.64 -18.95 -1.62
CA ALA A 165 0.60 -20.40 -1.53
C ALA A 165 1.71 -20.95 -0.61
N ALA A 166 2.91 -20.37 -0.66
CA ALA A 166 3.99 -20.72 0.26
C ALA A 166 3.66 -20.40 1.72
N ALA A 167 3.06 -19.24 1.98
CA ALA A 167 2.59 -18.86 3.31
C ALA A 167 1.50 -19.79 3.84
N GLU A 168 0.53 -20.18 3.00
CA GLU A 168 -0.51 -21.14 3.37
C GLU A 168 0.09 -22.47 3.85
N ARG A 169 0.96 -23.08 3.03
CA ARG A 169 1.61 -24.37 3.37
C ARG A 169 2.39 -24.29 4.67
N MET A 170 3.12 -23.20 4.88
CA MET A 170 3.86 -22.98 6.11
C MET A 170 2.95 -22.91 7.34
N VAL A 171 1.88 -22.12 7.26
CA VAL A 171 0.93 -21.97 8.37
C VAL A 171 0.21 -23.30 8.64
N MET A 172 -0.17 -24.06 7.59
CA MET A 172 -0.76 -25.40 7.73
C MET A 172 0.18 -26.35 8.48
N ALA A 173 1.45 -26.43 8.07
CA ALA A 173 2.44 -27.29 8.73
C ALA A 173 2.67 -26.92 10.20
N VAL A 174 2.72 -25.62 10.51
CA VAL A 174 2.86 -25.14 11.89
C VAL A 174 1.59 -25.36 12.71
N ALA A 175 0.40 -25.19 12.13
CA ALA A 175 -0.87 -25.48 12.78
C ALA A 175 -1.01 -26.95 13.15
N ALA A 176 -0.60 -27.86 12.25
CA ALA A 176 -0.59 -29.29 12.50
C ALA A 176 0.34 -29.66 13.67
N THR A 177 1.51 -29.00 13.77
CA THR A 177 2.48 -29.24 14.84
C THR A 177 2.07 -28.61 16.18
N ARG A 178 1.55 -27.37 16.17
CA ARG A 178 1.23 -26.59 17.38
C ARG A 178 -0.21 -26.77 17.88
N GLY A 179 -1.10 -27.37 17.09
CA GLY A 179 -2.46 -27.74 17.50
C GLY A 179 -3.51 -26.63 17.46
N PHE A 180 -3.20 -25.40 17.03
CA PHE A 180 -4.21 -24.33 16.92
C PHE A 180 -5.17 -24.56 15.73
N ALA A 181 -6.38 -24.03 15.81
CA ALA A 181 -7.31 -24.02 14.68
C ALA A 181 -6.79 -23.10 13.57
N LEU A 182 -6.85 -23.56 12.31
CA LEU A 182 -6.44 -22.78 11.16
C LEU A 182 -7.62 -22.57 10.22
N THR A 183 -7.90 -21.30 9.94
CA THR A 183 -8.79 -20.85 8.88
C THR A 183 -7.98 -20.17 7.80
N ILE A 184 -8.15 -20.58 6.55
CA ILE A 184 -7.58 -19.90 5.40
C ILE A 184 -8.72 -19.22 4.65
N ALA A 185 -8.74 -17.89 4.67
CA ALA A 185 -9.74 -17.09 3.97
C ALA A 185 -9.14 -16.57 2.65
N ARG A 186 -9.70 -17.00 1.52
CA ARG A 186 -9.22 -16.70 0.17
C ARG A 186 -10.20 -15.76 -0.55
N PRO A 187 -10.07 -14.43 -0.38
CA PRO A 187 -10.88 -13.48 -1.13
C PRO A 187 -10.59 -13.50 -2.63
N GLY A 188 -11.61 -13.19 -3.43
CA GLY A 188 -11.46 -12.80 -4.83
C GLY A 188 -10.84 -11.39 -4.98
N ILE A 189 -11.21 -10.69 -6.04
CA ILE A 189 -10.77 -9.32 -6.30
C ILE A 189 -11.49 -8.37 -5.34
N VAL A 190 -10.80 -7.96 -4.29
CA VAL A 190 -11.37 -7.04 -3.30
C VAL A 190 -11.49 -5.62 -3.86
N VAL A 191 -12.71 -5.11 -3.92
CA VAL A 191 -13.04 -3.73 -4.30
C VAL A 191 -13.48 -2.90 -3.08
N GLY A 192 -13.83 -1.63 -3.30
CA GLY A 192 -14.27 -0.72 -2.24
C GLY A 192 -15.56 -1.19 -1.56
N GLU A 193 -15.93 -0.48 -0.49
CA GLU A 193 -17.16 -0.72 0.26
C GLU A 193 -18.40 -0.62 -0.63
N TYR A 194 -19.32 -1.56 -0.50
CA TYR A 194 -20.45 -1.74 -1.42
C TYR A 194 -21.34 -0.49 -1.56
N ASP A 195 -21.72 0.12 -0.43
CA ASP A 195 -22.67 1.23 -0.41
C ASP A 195 -22.04 2.59 -0.73
N THR A 196 -20.73 2.73 -0.55
CA THR A 196 -20.07 4.05 -0.59
C THR A 196 -18.95 4.15 -1.62
N GLY A 197 -18.51 3.03 -2.20
CA GLY A 197 -17.33 2.97 -3.07
C GLY A 197 -16.00 3.11 -2.33
N ARG A 198 -16.00 3.29 -0.99
CA ARG A 198 -14.82 3.68 -0.22
C ARG A 198 -13.71 2.64 -0.28
N ALA A 199 -12.59 3.02 -0.85
CA ALA A 199 -11.37 2.23 -0.93
C ALA A 199 -10.14 3.04 -0.47
N SER A 200 -9.05 2.34 -0.20
CA SER A 200 -7.75 2.95 0.12
C SER A 200 -6.63 2.53 -0.82
N VAL A 201 -6.93 1.59 -1.72
CA VAL A 201 -6.00 1.02 -2.70
C VAL A 201 -6.76 0.94 -4.01
N PHE A 202 -6.14 1.43 -5.09
CA PHE A 202 -6.71 1.49 -6.43
C PHE A 202 -5.82 0.73 -7.42
N GLN A 203 -5.62 -0.56 -7.15
CA GLN A 203 -4.82 -1.50 -7.97
C GLN A 203 -5.73 -2.54 -8.65
N GLY A 204 -5.18 -3.37 -9.54
CA GLY A 204 -5.95 -4.44 -10.21
C GLY A 204 -7.13 -3.87 -10.99
N PHE A 205 -8.35 -4.17 -10.51
CA PHE A 205 -9.64 -3.69 -11.03
C PHE A 205 -9.65 -2.20 -11.43
N TYR A 206 -9.06 -1.32 -10.63
CA TYR A 206 -9.14 0.13 -10.84
C TYR A 206 -8.18 0.67 -11.91
N GLN A 207 -7.05 0.02 -12.17
CA GLN A 207 -6.02 0.51 -13.11
C GLN A 207 -6.51 0.72 -14.54
N PRO A 208 -7.22 -0.23 -15.19
CA PRO A 208 -7.74 -0.03 -16.54
C PRO A 208 -8.81 1.06 -16.57
N LEU A 209 -9.65 1.14 -15.55
CA LEU A 209 -10.68 2.17 -15.42
C LEU A 209 -10.07 3.55 -15.22
N ARG A 210 -8.95 3.65 -14.51
CA ARG A 210 -8.15 4.87 -14.37
C ARG A 210 -7.52 5.29 -15.70
N ALA A 211 -7.03 4.34 -16.49
CA ALA A 211 -6.52 4.62 -17.83
C ALA A 211 -7.64 5.15 -18.75
N VAL A 212 -8.81 4.51 -18.73
CA VAL A 212 -10.01 4.98 -19.45
C VAL A 212 -10.43 6.37 -18.99
N ALA A 213 -10.48 6.64 -17.68
CA ALA A 213 -10.82 7.95 -17.14
C ALA A 213 -9.88 9.05 -17.65
N ARG A 214 -8.56 8.80 -17.62
CA ARG A 214 -7.54 9.75 -18.12
C ARG A 214 -7.67 10.02 -19.62
N LEU A 215 -8.03 9.00 -20.39
CA LEU A 215 -8.30 9.14 -21.82
C LEU A 215 -9.57 9.98 -22.05
N ALA A 216 -10.62 9.73 -21.27
CA ALA A 216 -11.86 10.49 -21.34
C ALA A 216 -11.67 11.96 -20.98
N ASP A 217 -10.89 12.26 -19.93
CA ASP A 217 -10.59 13.63 -19.47
C ASP A 217 -9.81 14.44 -20.52
N ARG A 218 -9.00 13.77 -21.36
CA ARG A 218 -8.16 14.42 -22.39
C ARG A 218 -8.84 14.54 -23.75
N ALA A 219 -9.86 13.73 -24.01
CA ALA A 219 -10.47 13.67 -25.32
C ALA A 219 -11.54 14.77 -25.49
N LYS A 220 -11.63 15.31 -26.71
CA LYS A 220 -12.59 16.36 -27.03
C LYS A 220 -14.01 15.78 -27.03
N LYS A 221 -14.92 16.44 -26.33
CA LYS A 221 -16.36 16.13 -26.39
C LYS A 221 -16.93 16.57 -27.74
N ASN A 222 -17.82 15.76 -28.30
CA ASN A 222 -18.61 16.13 -29.47
C ASN A 222 -19.78 17.06 -29.09
N SER A 223 -20.56 17.48 -30.08
CA SER A 223 -21.69 18.40 -29.91
C SER A 223 -22.78 17.91 -28.94
N VAL A 224 -22.85 16.59 -28.68
CA VAL A 224 -23.80 15.98 -27.72
C VAL A 224 -23.12 15.57 -26.41
N GLY A 225 -21.92 16.09 -26.13
CA GLY A 225 -21.22 15.90 -24.86
C GLY A 225 -20.52 14.55 -24.69
N LYS A 226 -20.50 13.70 -25.72
CA LYS A 226 -19.86 12.38 -25.70
C LYS A 226 -18.41 12.43 -26.11
N VAL A 227 -17.63 11.47 -25.62
CA VAL A 227 -16.20 11.34 -25.87
C VAL A 227 -15.93 10.10 -26.72
N ARG A 228 -15.17 10.23 -27.83
CA ARG A 228 -14.80 9.08 -28.66
C ARG A 228 -13.46 8.51 -28.24
N ILE A 229 -13.45 7.26 -27.79
CA ILE A 229 -12.24 6.48 -27.47
C ILE A 229 -12.28 5.20 -28.32
N PRO A 230 -11.54 5.13 -29.44
CA PRO A 230 -11.52 3.95 -30.31
C PRO A 230 -10.65 2.85 -29.68
N LEU A 231 -11.21 2.13 -28.70
CA LEU A 231 -10.50 1.12 -27.93
C LEU A 231 -11.22 -0.23 -28.01
N ARG A 232 -10.54 -1.24 -28.57
CA ARG A 232 -11.05 -2.62 -28.56
C ARG A 232 -10.57 -3.33 -27.29
N ILE A 233 -11.52 -3.75 -26.46
CA ILE A 233 -11.29 -4.44 -25.19
C ILE A 233 -11.08 -5.93 -25.46
N ASN A 234 -9.86 -6.39 -25.19
CA ASN A 234 -9.41 -7.76 -25.40
C ASN A 234 -9.76 -8.66 -24.22
N VAL A 235 -11.05 -8.79 -23.92
CA VAL A 235 -11.59 -9.69 -22.90
C VAL A 235 -12.94 -10.24 -23.37
N SER A 236 -13.30 -11.43 -22.92
CA SER A 236 -14.66 -11.93 -23.12
C SER A 236 -15.66 -11.01 -22.40
N PRO A 237 -16.70 -10.49 -23.10
CA PRO A 237 -17.69 -9.60 -22.47
C PRO A 237 -18.44 -10.30 -21.33
N GLU A 238 -18.79 -11.58 -21.52
CA GLU A 238 -19.50 -12.40 -20.53
C GLU A 238 -18.54 -13.07 -19.53
N GLY A 239 -17.23 -12.84 -19.67
CA GLY A 239 -16.24 -13.34 -18.73
C GLY A 239 -16.53 -12.82 -17.31
N PRO A 240 -16.69 -13.70 -16.32
CA PRO A 240 -17.01 -13.31 -14.96
C PRO A 240 -15.86 -12.49 -14.35
N ARG A 241 -16.17 -11.70 -13.34
CA ARG A 241 -15.22 -10.92 -12.55
C ARG A 241 -15.49 -11.23 -11.09
N ASN A 242 -14.51 -11.82 -10.43
CA ASN A 242 -14.58 -12.26 -9.04
C ASN A 242 -14.51 -11.07 -8.05
N LEU A 243 -15.28 -9.99 -8.30
CA LEU A 243 -15.28 -8.77 -7.51
C LEU A 243 -16.04 -8.98 -6.21
N VAL A 244 -15.39 -8.68 -5.07
CA VAL A 244 -16.01 -8.78 -3.75
C VAL A 244 -15.84 -7.47 -2.97
N PRO A 245 -16.90 -6.91 -2.35
CA PRO A 245 -16.76 -5.71 -1.55
C PRO A 245 -15.94 -5.97 -0.29
N VAL A 246 -15.05 -5.05 0.05
CA VAL A 246 -14.18 -5.18 1.23
C VAL A 246 -14.95 -5.28 2.55
N ASP A 247 -16.11 -4.61 2.67
CA ASP A 247 -16.93 -4.66 3.88
C ASP A 247 -17.60 -6.03 4.05
N TRP A 248 -18.01 -6.68 2.96
CA TRP A 248 -18.50 -8.06 3.00
C TRP A 248 -17.37 -9.04 3.36
N VAL A 249 -16.20 -8.92 2.72
CA VAL A 249 -15.03 -9.75 3.06
C VAL A 249 -14.67 -9.64 4.54
N ALA A 250 -14.67 -8.42 5.09
CA ALA A 250 -14.39 -8.18 6.50
C ALA A 250 -15.46 -8.79 7.43
N ARG A 251 -16.75 -8.69 7.08
CA ARG A 251 -17.83 -9.35 7.84
C ARG A 251 -17.64 -10.86 7.86
N VAL A 252 -17.37 -11.49 6.72
CA VAL A 252 -17.11 -12.95 6.63
C VAL A 252 -15.92 -13.35 7.50
N ILE A 253 -14.79 -12.65 7.42
CA ILE A 253 -13.62 -12.92 8.27
C ILE A 253 -13.96 -12.82 9.76
N CYS A 254 -14.75 -11.83 10.16
CA CYS A 254 -15.14 -11.66 11.56
C CYS A 254 -16.10 -12.76 12.05
N GLU A 255 -17.01 -13.24 11.19
CA GLU A 255 -17.82 -14.41 11.52
C GLU A 255 -16.94 -15.67 11.64
N LEU A 256 -15.98 -15.89 10.73
CA LEU A 256 -15.03 -17.00 10.86
C LEU A 256 -14.25 -16.93 12.19
N VAL A 257 -13.82 -15.74 12.60
CA VAL A 257 -13.22 -15.52 13.94
C VAL A 257 -14.20 -15.90 15.07
N ARG A 258 -15.47 -15.52 14.98
CA ARG A 258 -16.50 -15.88 15.99
C ARG A 258 -16.78 -17.37 16.06
N HIS A 259 -16.73 -18.07 14.93
CA HIS A 259 -16.93 -19.51 14.86
C HIS A 259 -15.75 -20.30 15.45
N GLY A 260 -14.59 -19.67 15.66
CA GLY A 260 -13.44 -20.26 16.35
C GLY A 260 -13.00 -21.57 15.69
N GLU A 261 -12.89 -22.64 16.48
CA GLU A 261 -12.47 -23.96 15.99
C GLU A 261 -13.42 -24.55 14.92
N ASN A 262 -14.71 -24.16 14.93
CA ASN A 262 -15.68 -24.60 13.91
C ASN A 262 -15.42 -23.99 12.53
N ALA A 263 -14.56 -22.97 12.44
CA ALA A 263 -14.11 -22.39 11.17
C ALA A 263 -12.79 -22.98 10.67
N ARG A 264 -12.37 -24.17 11.13
CA ARG A 264 -11.18 -24.84 10.58
C ARG A 264 -11.43 -25.24 9.12
N GLY A 265 -10.53 -24.83 8.23
CA GLY A 265 -10.63 -25.16 6.80
C GLY A 265 -10.19 -24.05 5.87
N ILE A 266 -10.52 -24.22 4.59
CA ILE A 266 -10.22 -23.27 3.50
C ILE A 266 -11.56 -22.73 3.01
N PHE A 267 -11.68 -21.40 2.96
CA PHE A 267 -12.91 -20.71 2.59
C PHE A 267 -12.62 -19.78 1.42
N HIS A 268 -13.32 -19.98 0.30
CA HIS A 268 -13.35 -19.01 -0.78
C HIS A 268 -14.34 -17.89 -0.45
N LEU A 269 -13.84 -16.65 -0.50
CA LEU A 269 -14.61 -15.44 -0.28
C LEU A 269 -14.80 -14.77 -1.65
N THR A 270 -15.62 -15.41 -2.47
CA THR A 270 -15.85 -15.09 -3.88
C THR A 270 -17.34 -14.89 -4.16
N PRO A 271 -17.71 -14.28 -5.30
CA PRO A 271 -19.13 -14.18 -5.67
C PRO A 271 -19.73 -15.58 -5.87
N GLU A 272 -20.95 -15.78 -5.37
CA GLU A 272 -21.57 -17.11 -5.33
C GLU A 272 -21.81 -17.68 -6.73
N GLY A 273 -21.57 -18.98 -6.89
CA GLY A 273 -21.79 -19.69 -8.15
C GLY A 273 -23.26 -19.75 -8.60
N SER A 274 -24.21 -19.47 -7.70
CA SER A 274 -25.66 -19.62 -7.88
C SER A 274 -26.44 -18.29 -7.93
N MET A 275 -25.76 -17.14 -8.05
CA MET A 275 -26.44 -15.84 -8.08
C MET A 275 -27.58 -15.84 -9.11
N GLN A 276 -28.79 -15.49 -8.65
CA GLN A 276 -30.00 -15.38 -9.47
C GLN A 276 -29.81 -14.49 -10.71
N ASN A 277 -28.87 -13.53 -10.63
CA ASN A 277 -28.51 -12.57 -11.68
C ASN A 277 -27.08 -12.77 -12.25
N GLY A 278 -26.43 -13.90 -11.96
CA GLY A 278 -25.07 -14.21 -12.41
C GLY A 278 -23.96 -13.33 -11.80
N PRO A 279 -22.68 -13.69 -12.04
CA PRO A 279 -21.54 -12.89 -11.61
C PRO A 279 -21.49 -11.54 -12.32
N THR A 280 -20.75 -10.59 -11.74
CA THR A 280 -20.37 -9.36 -12.46
C THR A 280 -19.54 -9.74 -13.67
N THR A 281 -19.84 -9.17 -14.83
CA THR A 281 -19.16 -9.50 -16.09
C THR A 281 -18.21 -8.38 -16.52
N SER A 282 -17.31 -8.67 -17.46
CA SER A 282 -16.53 -7.61 -18.11
C SER A 282 -17.43 -6.56 -18.80
N ARG A 283 -18.55 -7.00 -19.36
CA ARG A 283 -19.58 -6.12 -19.95
C ARG A 283 -20.10 -5.13 -18.93
N ASP A 284 -20.49 -5.57 -17.73
CA ASP A 284 -20.98 -4.68 -16.66
C ASP A 284 -19.94 -3.60 -16.32
N VAL A 285 -18.67 -4.01 -16.15
CA VAL A 285 -17.55 -3.11 -15.80
C VAL A 285 -17.33 -2.03 -16.85
N PHE A 286 -17.25 -2.41 -18.12
CA PHE A 286 -16.98 -1.45 -19.19
C PHE A 286 -18.21 -0.67 -19.64
N ASN A 287 -19.42 -1.20 -19.47
CA ASN A 287 -20.65 -0.43 -19.65
C ASN A 287 -20.74 0.68 -18.61
N ALA A 288 -20.48 0.38 -17.33
CA ALA A 288 -20.41 1.38 -16.27
C ALA A 288 -19.37 2.48 -16.57
N ALA A 289 -18.22 2.12 -17.14
CA ALA A 289 -17.23 3.09 -17.60
C ALA A 289 -17.78 3.96 -18.75
N ARG A 290 -18.44 3.34 -19.74
CA ARG A 290 -19.02 4.07 -20.89
C ARG A 290 -20.11 5.03 -20.46
N SER A 291 -21.03 4.60 -19.61
CA SER A 291 -22.12 5.42 -19.11
C SER A 291 -21.59 6.56 -18.23
N ARG A 292 -20.62 6.28 -17.36
CA ARG A 292 -19.98 7.30 -16.50
C ARG A 292 -19.34 8.43 -17.31
N TRP A 293 -18.49 8.08 -18.28
CA TRP A 293 -17.65 9.05 -19.00
C TRP A 293 -18.23 9.43 -20.38
N GLN A 294 -19.46 9.00 -20.68
CA GLN A 294 -20.15 9.23 -21.95
C GLN A 294 -19.30 8.80 -23.17
N ILE A 295 -18.69 7.61 -23.07
CA ILE A 295 -17.72 7.11 -24.06
C ILE A 295 -18.42 6.37 -25.21
N GLU A 296 -18.03 6.73 -26.43
CA GLU A 296 -18.30 6.00 -27.67
C GLU A 296 -17.01 5.40 -28.25
N GLY A 297 -17.14 4.34 -29.07
CA GLY A 297 -16.01 3.71 -29.77
C GLY A 297 -15.25 2.66 -28.95
N MET A 298 -15.66 2.39 -27.71
CA MET A 298 -15.14 1.27 -26.93
C MET A 298 -15.97 0.01 -27.17
N THR A 299 -15.36 -1.01 -27.76
CA THR A 299 -16.02 -2.26 -28.16
C THR A 299 -15.26 -3.48 -27.66
N PHE A 300 -15.94 -4.61 -27.46
CA PHE A 300 -15.27 -5.86 -27.13
C PHE A 300 -14.74 -6.54 -28.40
N LEU A 301 -13.50 -7.03 -28.34
CA LEU A 301 -12.92 -7.91 -29.35
C LEU A 301 -11.99 -8.89 -28.62
N PRO A 302 -12.54 -10.01 -28.12
CA PRO A 302 -11.75 -11.09 -27.53
C PRO A 302 -10.72 -11.61 -28.55
N GLU A 303 -9.59 -12.11 -28.06
CA GLU A 303 -8.51 -12.67 -28.89
C GLU A 303 -7.83 -11.64 -29.83
N LEU A 304 -7.95 -10.35 -29.51
CA LEU A 304 -7.21 -9.31 -30.21
C LEU A 304 -5.69 -9.51 -30.03
N ARG A 305 -5.02 -9.91 -31.11
CA ARG A 305 -3.57 -10.14 -31.11
C ARG A 305 -2.81 -8.82 -31.16
N GLU A 306 -1.66 -8.76 -30.52
CA GLU A 306 -0.84 -7.54 -30.45
C GLU A 306 -0.50 -6.97 -31.84
N LYS A 307 -0.24 -7.82 -32.83
CA LYS A 307 0.04 -7.40 -34.21
C LYS A 307 -1.13 -6.69 -34.91
N ASP A 308 -2.35 -6.94 -34.45
CA ASP A 308 -3.59 -6.36 -34.98
C ASP A 308 -4.03 -5.11 -34.18
N MET A 309 -3.28 -4.75 -33.13
CA MET A 309 -3.52 -3.57 -32.31
C MET A 309 -2.98 -2.30 -32.97
N THR A 310 -3.76 -1.23 -32.88
CA THR A 310 -3.30 0.12 -33.22
C THR A 310 -2.19 0.59 -32.28
N THR A 311 -1.42 1.61 -32.67
CA THR A 311 -0.42 2.24 -31.79
C THR A 311 -1.05 2.76 -30.49
N PHE A 312 -2.29 3.26 -30.58
CA PHE A 312 -3.07 3.70 -29.43
C PHE A 312 -3.39 2.55 -28.46
N GLU A 313 -3.93 1.45 -28.98
CA GLU A 313 -4.23 0.24 -28.19
C GLU A 313 -2.99 -0.36 -27.56
N ARG A 314 -1.87 -0.45 -28.30
CA ARG A 314 -0.59 -0.91 -27.75
C ARG A 314 -0.14 -0.03 -26.59
N GLY A 315 -0.31 1.28 -26.68
CA GLY A 315 -0.04 2.21 -25.58
C GLY A 315 -0.92 1.96 -24.35
N PHE A 316 -2.22 1.72 -24.56
CA PHE A 316 -3.16 1.39 -23.49
C PHE A 316 -2.79 0.06 -22.79
N TYR A 317 -2.60 -1.02 -23.55
CA TYR A 317 -2.29 -2.33 -22.98
C TYR A 317 -0.91 -2.42 -22.36
N ARG A 318 0.07 -1.65 -22.86
CA ARG A 318 1.39 -1.55 -22.21
C ARG A 318 1.27 -1.04 -20.78
N HIS A 319 0.35 -0.12 -20.51
CA HIS A 319 0.08 0.36 -19.16
C HIS A 319 -0.56 -0.69 -18.24
N LEU A 320 -1.14 -1.75 -18.81
CA LEU A 320 -1.86 -2.81 -18.09
C LEU A 320 -1.08 -4.13 -18.01
N GLN A 321 0.15 -4.20 -18.54
CA GLN A 321 0.95 -5.43 -18.57
C GLN A 321 1.09 -6.11 -17.21
N GLN A 322 1.19 -5.34 -16.13
CA GLN A 322 1.33 -5.85 -14.76
C GLN A 322 0.09 -6.62 -14.25
N ILE A 323 -1.09 -6.35 -14.82
CA ILE A 323 -2.34 -7.01 -14.43
C ILE A 323 -2.90 -7.91 -15.54
N ALA A 324 -2.14 -8.10 -16.62
CA ALA A 324 -2.52 -8.95 -17.74
C ALA A 324 -2.96 -10.37 -17.31
N PRO A 325 -2.36 -11.02 -16.30
CA PRO A 325 -2.79 -12.36 -15.87
C PRO A 325 -4.18 -12.42 -15.23
N TYR A 326 -4.70 -11.28 -14.77
CA TYR A 326 -6.07 -11.14 -14.22
C TYR A 326 -7.02 -10.48 -15.24
N TRP A 327 -6.53 -10.21 -16.45
CA TRP A 327 -7.29 -9.56 -17.51
C TRP A 327 -8.10 -10.59 -18.32
N SER A 328 -7.49 -11.74 -18.60
CA SER A 328 -8.03 -12.85 -19.37
C SER A 328 -8.42 -14.03 -18.47
N GLY A 329 -9.65 -14.54 -18.62
CA GLY A 329 -10.06 -15.82 -18.02
C GLY A 329 -10.03 -15.83 -16.48
N GLU A 330 -11.16 -15.48 -15.88
CA GLU A 330 -11.38 -15.61 -14.45
C GLU A 330 -12.03 -16.97 -14.15
N PRO A 331 -11.38 -17.84 -13.36
CA PRO A 331 -11.98 -19.09 -12.96
C PRO A 331 -13.19 -18.80 -12.08
N ARG A 332 -14.13 -19.73 -12.05
CA ARG A 332 -15.17 -19.73 -11.02
C ARG A 332 -14.56 -20.36 -9.77
N PHE A 333 -15.00 -19.96 -8.60
CA PHE A 333 -14.53 -20.55 -7.35
C PHE A 333 -15.70 -21.25 -6.66
N ASP A 334 -15.48 -22.50 -6.27
CA ASP A 334 -16.35 -23.20 -5.34
C ASP A 334 -16.27 -22.50 -3.97
N ASP A 335 -17.41 -22.15 -3.37
CA ASP A 335 -17.49 -21.53 -2.05
C ASP A 335 -18.40 -22.33 -1.09
N ARG A 336 -18.54 -23.65 -1.32
CA ARG A 336 -19.43 -24.53 -0.54
C ARG A 336 -19.15 -24.51 0.96
N GLN A 337 -17.89 -24.48 1.42
CA GLN A 337 -17.61 -24.44 2.86
C GLN A 337 -18.09 -23.12 3.48
N ARG A 338 -17.88 -22.00 2.78
CA ARG A 338 -18.38 -20.70 3.21
C ARG A 338 -19.91 -20.64 3.21
N GLN A 339 -20.57 -21.21 2.19
CA GLN A 339 -22.03 -21.30 2.14
C GLN A 339 -22.60 -22.15 3.26
N ALA A 340 -22.00 -23.30 3.53
CA ALA A 340 -22.45 -24.22 4.58
C ALA A 340 -22.32 -23.58 5.97
N LEU A 341 -21.22 -22.89 6.24
CA LEU A 341 -20.97 -22.28 7.56
C LEU A 341 -21.72 -20.96 7.73
N LEU A 342 -21.81 -20.14 6.69
CA LEU A 342 -22.34 -18.77 6.73
C LEU A 342 -23.46 -18.54 5.69
N PRO A 343 -24.55 -19.32 5.69
CA PRO A 343 -25.62 -19.19 4.70
C PRO A 343 -26.36 -17.84 4.78
N HIS A 344 -26.31 -17.18 5.94
CA HIS A 344 -26.96 -15.90 6.19
C HIS A 344 -26.17 -14.69 5.66
N LEU A 345 -24.96 -14.88 5.13
CA LEU A 345 -24.06 -13.82 4.70
C LEU A 345 -23.63 -13.98 3.23
N PRO A 346 -24.57 -13.94 2.27
CA PRO A 346 -24.25 -14.09 0.85
C PRO A 346 -23.41 -12.92 0.31
N CYS A 347 -22.60 -13.17 -0.71
CA CYS A 347 -21.83 -12.11 -1.37
C CYS A 347 -22.76 -11.22 -2.20
N PRO A 348 -22.80 -9.90 -1.97
CA PRO A 348 -23.60 -9.02 -2.83
C PRO A 348 -22.97 -8.92 -4.23
N ARG A 349 -23.82 -8.88 -5.26
CA ARG A 349 -23.40 -8.66 -6.65
C ARG A 349 -22.93 -7.22 -6.84
N ILE A 350 -21.73 -7.04 -7.40
CA ILE A 350 -21.22 -5.73 -7.86
C ILE A 350 -21.85 -5.42 -9.22
N ASP A 351 -23.05 -4.84 -9.23
CA ASP A 351 -23.74 -4.42 -10.45
C ASP A 351 -23.22 -3.07 -10.99
N GLU A 352 -23.77 -2.59 -12.10
CA GLU A 352 -23.38 -1.31 -12.72
C GLU A 352 -23.51 -0.13 -11.74
N ALA A 353 -24.56 -0.10 -10.92
CA ALA A 353 -24.74 0.95 -9.91
C ALA A 353 -23.66 0.91 -8.83
N ALA A 354 -23.27 -0.28 -8.36
CA ALA A 354 -22.14 -0.45 -7.44
C ALA A 354 -20.82 -0.03 -8.10
N ILE A 355 -20.60 -0.38 -9.37
CA ILE A 355 -19.40 0.05 -10.11
C ILE A 355 -19.34 1.56 -10.23
N HIS A 356 -20.47 2.24 -10.48
CA HIS A 356 -20.53 3.70 -10.45
C HIS A 356 -20.07 4.27 -9.12
N ARG A 357 -20.58 3.77 -7.99
CA ARG A 357 -20.16 4.22 -6.65
C ARG A 357 -18.65 4.03 -6.44
N LEU A 358 -18.10 2.88 -6.83
CA LEU A 358 -16.66 2.62 -6.77
C LEU A 358 -15.85 3.64 -7.59
N LEU A 359 -16.33 3.96 -8.80
CA LEU A 359 -15.68 4.92 -9.70
C LEU A 359 -15.85 6.38 -9.27
N ASP A 360 -17.00 6.73 -8.70
CA ASP A 360 -17.25 8.04 -8.08
C ASP A 360 -16.25 8.30 -6.98
N TYR A 361 -16.18 7.39 -6.00
CA TYR A 361 -15.24 7.52 -4.91
C TYR A 361 -13.77 7.53 -5.41
N ALA A 362 -13.44 6.69 -6.39
CA ALA A 362 -12.11 6.69 -6.98
C ALA A 362 -11.77 8.04 -7.63
N VAL A 363 -12.67 8.62 -8.43
CA VAL A 363 -12.43 9.92 -9.07
C VAL A 363 -12.36 11.06 -8.05
N GLU A 364 -13.29 11.10 -7.09
CA GLU A 364 -13.35 12.11 -6.02
C GLU A 364 -12.05 12.14 -5.19
N THR A 365 -11.51 10.96 -4.87
CA THR A 365 -10.24 10.81 -4.15
C THR A 365 -9.00 10.88 -5.06
N LYS A 366 -9.19 11.19 -6.34
CA LYS A 366 -8.16 11.21 -7.38
C LYS A 366 -7.35 9.91 -7.42
N TRP A 367 -8.03 8.77 -7.34
CA TRP A 367 -7.44 7.44 -7.37
C TRP A 367 -6.43 7.22 -6.23
N GLY A 368 -6.71 7.83 -5.08
CA GLY A 368 -5.81 7.81 -3.91
C GLY A 368 -4.63 8.80 -4.01
N GLU A 369 -4.55 9.63 -5.05
CA GLU A 369 -3.58 10.73 -5.12
C GLU A 369 -3.95 11.86 -4.12
N ARG A 370 -5.25 11.99 -3.78
CA ARG A 370 -5.77 12.95 -2.78
C ARG A 370 -6.19 12.32 -1.46
N SER A 371 -6.22 10.98 -1.35
CA SER A 371 -6.25 10.39 -0.01
C SER A 371 -4.97 10.85 0.66
N GLU A 372 -5.08 11.58 1.77
CA GLU A 372 -3.97 11.87 2.67
C GLU A 372 -3.05 10.67 2.62
N LYS A 373 -1.91 10.85 1.93
CA LYS A 373 -0.92 9.81 1.87
C LYS A 373 -0.58 9.57 3.32
N ILE A 374 -1.04 8.46 3.88
CA ILE A 374 -0.28 7.74 4.92
C ILE A 374 0.95 7.15 4.20
N ALA A 375 1.67 7.99 3.45
CA ALA A 375 3.05 7.80 3.10
C ALA A 375 3.79 8.17 4.38
N VAL A 376 4.01 7.16 5.20
CA VAL A 376 5.27 7.16 5.91
C VAL A 376 6.19 6.30 5.07
N THR A 377 6.68 6.93 4.00
CA THR A 377 7.97 6.57 3.41
C THR A 377 9.04 6.85 4.46
N ASN A 378 10.05 5.98 4.52
CA ASN A 378 11.15 6.03 5.48
C ASN A 378 11.68 7.46 5.60
N LYS A 379 11.32 8.12 6.71
CA LYS A 379 11.33 9.58 6.80
C LYS A 379 12.75 10.10 6.70
N PHE A 380 12.97 10.95 5.70
CA PHE A 380 13.93 12.03 5.79
C PHE A 380 13.83 12.69 7.17
N ALA A 381 14.96 13.03 7.78
CA ALA A 381 14.99 13.87 8.97
C ALA A 381 16.00 14.99 8.74
N ALA A 382 15.54 16.24 8.84
CA ALA A 382 16.43 17.39 8.63
C ALA A 382 17.64 17.36 9.57
N ALA A 383 17.48 16.88 10.81
CA ALA A 383 18.60 16.68 11.73
C ALA A 383 19.63 15.66 11.19
N ASP A 384 19.19 14.49 10.71
CA ASP A 384 20.10 13.50 10.12
C ASP A 384 20.78 14.05 8.85
N TYR A 385 20.06 14.84 8.05
CA TYR A 385 20.62 15.48 6.88
C TYR A 385 21.73 16.49 7.24
N PHE A 386 21.43 17.46 8.09
CA PHE A 386 22.37 18.54 8.42
C PHE A 386 23.48 18.08 9.37
N GLU A 387 23.20 17.21 10.33
CA GLU A 387 24.15 16.87 11.40
C GLU A 387 25.00 15.64 11.07
N ARG A 388 24.57 14.78 10.13
CA ARG A 388 25.30 13.54 9.79
C ARG A 388 25.65 13.44 8.31
N PHE A 389 24.68 13.66 7.43
CA PHE A 389 24.91 13.49 6.00
C PHE A 389 25.77 14.60 5.42
N LEU A 390 25.37 15.86 5.58
CA LEU A 390 26.06 17.00 4.99
C LEU A 390 27.54 17.09 5.45
N PRO A 391 27.89 16.93 6.73
CA PRO A 391 29.29 16.96 7.18
C PRO A 391 30.12 15.78 6.65
N LYS A 392 29.48 14.63 6.42
CA LYS A 392 30.15 13.42 5.91
C LYS A 392 30.45 13.51 4.42
N TYR A 393 29.51 14.02 3.62
CA TYR A 393 29.58 13.95 2.17
C TYR A 393 30.02 15.26 1.50
N ALA A 394 29.76 16.42 2.10
CA ALA A 394 30.20 17.70 1.53
C ALA A 394 31.73 17.77 1.28
N PRO A 395 32.60 17.28 2.19
CA PRO A 395 34.05 17.27 1.95
C PRO A 395 34.49 16.33 0.81
N LEU A 396 33.65 15.38 0.41
CA LEU A 396 33.93 14.39 -0.64
C LEU A 396 33.50 14.86 -2.03
N SER A 397 32.86 16.03 -2.13
CA SER A 397 32.34 16.56 -3.40
C SER A 397 33.45 17.00 -4.35
N THR A 398 33.27 16.65 -5.63
CA THR A 398 34.14 17.03 -6.74
C THR A 398 33.70 18.34 -7.40
N LEU A 399 32.64 18.98 -6.91
CA LEU A 399 32.13 20.23 -7.46
C LEU A 399 33.16 21.37 -7.33
N PRO A 400 33.17 22.32 -8.28
CA PRO A 400 34.06 23.47 -8.21
C PRO A 400 33.84 24.25 -6.91
N ARG A 401 34.89 24.38 -6.11
CA ARG A 401 34.83 25.14 -4.86
C ARG A 401 34.69 26.62 -5.15
N LEU A 402 33.76 27.29 -4.48
CA LEU A 402 33.70 28.75 -4.46
C LEU A 402 34.82 29.29 -3.58
N SER A 403 36.04 29.34 -4.13
CA SER A 403 37.26 29.74 -3.43
C SER A 403 37.17 31.11 -2.73
N ASN A 404 36.26 31.98 -3.20
CA ASN A 404 36.01 33.31 -2.66
C ASN A 404 34.88 33.38 -1.61
N VAL A 405 34.23 32.25 -1.27
CA VAL A 405 33.11 32.24 -0.31
C VAL A 405 33.57 31.71 1.04
N THR A 406 33.69 32.62 2.01
CA THR A 406 33.85 32.30 3.43
C THR A 406 32.75 33.01 4.19
N ALA A 407 31.74 32.26 4.62
CA ALA A 407 30.50 32.81 5.17
C ALA A 407 29.78 31.80 6.07
N GLU A 408 28.89 32.29 6.93
CA GLU A 408 27.93 31.44 7.62
C GLU A 408 26.60 31.43 6.87
N VAL A 409 26.09 30.22 6.62
CA VAL A 409 24.82 29.97 5.92
C VAL A 409 23.84 29.33 6.89
N GLY A 410 22.68 29.96 7.06
CA GLY A 410 21.60 29.48 7.90
C GLY A 410 20.58 28.65 7.11
N PHE A 411 20.01 27.64 7.75
CA PHE A 411 18.89 26.87 7.25
C PHE A 411 17.79 26.82 8.31
N ARG A 412 16.63 27.38 8.01
CA ARG A 412 15.43 27.34 8.86
C ARG A 412 14.41 26.42 8.22
N VAL A 413 14.08 25.35 8.92
CA VAL A 413 13.09 24.38 8.46
C VAL A 413 11.85 24.47 9.35
N ALA A 414 10.68 24.58 8.73
CA ALA A 414 9.39 24.60 9.39
C ALA A 414 8.70 23.23 9.38
N GLY A 415 7.61 23.07 10.14
CA GLY A 415 6.78 21.87 10.13
C GLY A 415 7.33 20.68 10.92
N ILE A 416 7.10 19.46 10.43
CA ILE A 416 7.43 18.21 11.16
C ILE A 416 8.94 17.99 11.35
N HIS A 417 9.77 18.61 10.50
CA HIS A 417 11.24 18.57 10.56
C HIS A 417 11.85 19.83 11.18
N ARG A 418 11.07 20.56 12.00
CA ARG A 418 11.46 21.89 12.47
C ARG A 418 12.84 21.94 13.12
N GLY A 419 13.61 22.96 12.74
CA GLY A 419 14.94 23.21 13.31
C GLY A 419 15.64 24.37 12.62
N GLN A 420 16.74 24.78 13.22
CA GLN A 420 17.65 25.77 12.66
C GLN A 420 19.06 25.21 12.70
N TRP A 421 19.75 25.31 11.57
CA TRP A 421 21.14 24.89 11.43
C TRP A 421 21.96 26.01 10.83
N ARG A 422 23.25 26.01 11.16
CA ARG A 422 24.23 26.95 10.68
C ARG A 422 25.41 26.17 10.13
N CYS A 423 25.73 26.43 8.87
CA CYS A 423 26.84 25.84 8.15
C CYS A 423 27.91 26.90 7.95
N ARG A 424 29.12 26.65 8.44
CA ARG A 424 30.27 27.52 8.18
C ARG A 424 30.97 27.06 6.91
N LEU A 425 31.03 27.95 5.93
CA LEU A 425 31.78 27.76 4.70
C LEU A 425 33.12 28.48 4.80
N VAL A 426 34.21 27.80 4.42
CA VAL A 426 35.55 28.41 4.28
C VAL A 426 36.09 28.05 2.91
N ARG A 427 36.32 29.06 2.05
CA ARG A 427 36.70 28.88 0.64
C ARG A 427 35.78 27.89 -0.12
N GLY A 428 34.49 27.91 0.22
CA GLY A 428 33.46 27.04 -0.36
C GLY A 428 33.29 25.67 0.31
N ASP A 429 34.15 25.27 1.24
CA ASP A 429 34.03 23.98 1.95
C ASP A 429 33.16 24.09 3.20
N VAL A 430 32.28 23.12 3.43
CA VAL A 430 31.54 22.97 4.69
C VAL A 430 32.49 22.45 5.75
N VAL A 431 32.96 23.33 6.63
CA VAL A 431 33.91 22.97 7.69
C VAL A 431 33.24 22.70 9.04
N ALA A 432 32.01 23.19 9.23
CA ALA A 432 31.21 22.91 10.42
C ALA A 432 29.72 23.04 10.12
N VAL A 433 28.91 22.17 10.73
CA VAL A 433 27.45 22.29 10.80
C VAL A 433 27.03 22.17 12.25
N GLN A 434 26.24 23.12 12.72
CA GLN A 434 25.75 23.16 14.10
C GLN A 434 24.27 23.49 14.15
N ARG A 435 23.57 22.90 15.12
CA ARG A 435 22.19 23.25 15.42
C ARG A 435 22.17 24.52 16.26
N ALA A 436 21.94 25.65 15.61
CA ALA A 436 22.00 26.98 16.21
C ALA A 436 21.01 27.93 15.51
N ALA A 437 20.62 29.01 16.18
CA ALA A 437 19.83 30.06 15.55
C ALA A 437 20.55 30.63 14.32
N CYS A 438 19.82 31.04 13.29
CA CYS A 438 20.41 31.57 12.06
C CYS A 438 20.77 33.08 12.14
N GLU A 439 20.71 33.70 13.32
CA GLU A 439 21.02 35.13 13.51
C GLU A 439 22.49 35.44 13.17
N GLY A 440 22.71 36.45 12.33
CA GLY A 440 24.05 36.85 11.88
C GLY A 440 24.65 36.00 10.76
N ALA A 441 23.92 35.01 10.23
CA ALA A 441 24.31 34.33 9.00
C ALA A 441 24.20 35.28 7.80
N ALA A 442 25.15 35.19 6.87
CA ALA A 442 25.18 36.05 5.69
C ALA A 442 24.04 35.75 4.71
N VAL A 443 23.57 34.50 4.69
CA VAL A 443 22.40 34.02 3.95
C VAL A 443 21.61 33.05 4.82
N VAL A 444 20.29 33.12 4.79
CA VAL A 444 19.39 32.15 5.42
C VAL A 444 18.40 31.60 4.40
N PHE A 445 18.34 30.27 4.28
CA PHE A 445 17.32 29.57 3.51
C PHE A 445 16.17 29.14 4.42
N GLU A 446 14.94 29.46 4.04
CA GLU A 446 13.74 29.11 4.80
C GLU A 446 12.81 28.23 3.97
N ALA A 447 12.42 27.06 4.49
CA ALA A 447 11.56 26.12 3.79
C ALA A 447 10.74 25.26 4.79
N ASP A 448 9.65 24.65 4.35
CA ASP A 448 9.02 23.58 5.12
C ASP A 448 9.75 22.23 4.95
N GLY A 449 9.45 21.30 5.85
CA GLY A 449 10.08 19.98 5.87
C GLY A 449 9.84 19.15 4.61
N ASP A 450 8.65 19.26 4.00
CA ASP A 450 8.28 18.50 2.80
C ASP A 450 9.02 19.04 1.56
N THR A 451 9.20 20.36 1.48
CA THR A 451 9.98 21.03 0.45
C THR A 451 11.46 20.65 0.57
N LEU A 452 12.01 20.64 1.79
CA LEU A 452 13.39 20.21 1.99
C LEU A 452 13.59 18.73 1.64
N GLU A 453 12.66 17.85 2.02
CA GLU A 453 12.69 16.42 1.63
C GLU A 453 12.71 16.27 0.10
N ALA A 454 11.78 16.95 -0.59
CA ALA A 454 11.70 16.91 -2.05
C ALA A 454 13.00 17.42 -2.71
N ILE A 455 13.64 18.43 -2.12
CA ILE A 455 14.94 18.94 -2.59
C ILE A 455 16.03 17.89 -2.45
N VAL A 456 16.25 17.34 -1.25
CA VAL A 456 17.37 16.42 -1.01
C VAL A 456 17.18 15.05 -1.67
N GLU A 457 15.95 14.70 -2.04
CA GLU A 457 15.63 13.52 -2.85
C GLU A 457 15.80 13.77 -4.37
N GLY A 458 16.15 14.99 -4.78
CA GLY A 458 16.32 15.37 -6.18
C GLY A 458 15.01 15.52 -6.96
N LYS A 459 13.86 15.57 -6.28
CA LYS A 459 12.53 15.75 -6.90
C LYS A 459 12.22 17.21 -7.21
N LEU A 460 12.90 18.14 -6.55
CA LEU A 460 12.76 19.58 -6.73
C LEU A 460 14.13 20.24 -6.66
N SER A 461 14.49 21.12 -7.60
CA SER A 461 15.76 21.84 -7.48
C SER A 461 15.61 23.02 -6.49
N PRO A 462 16.67 23.38 -5.72
CA PRO A 462 16.62 24.52 -4.80
C PRO A 462 16.24 25.84 -5.51
N GLN A 463 16.72 26.05 -6.74
CA GLN A 463 16.39 27.23 -7.55
C GLN A 463 14.92 27.24 -7.96
N GLN A 464 14.39 26.10 -8.42
CA GLN A 464 12.98 25.98 -8.75
C GLN A 464 12.09 26.21 -7.51
N ALA A 465 12.49 25.64 -6.36
CA ALA A 465 11.78 25.86 -5.10
C ALA A 465 11.74 27.33 -4.69
N PHE A 466 12.82 28.09 -4.94
CA PHE A 466 12.85 29.53 -4.73
C PHE A 466 11.91 30.29 -5.67
N PHE A 467 11.96 30.04 -6.98
CA PHE A 467 11.06 30.69 -7.95
C PHE A 467 9.57 30.34 -7.73
N GLU A 468 9.29 29.14 -7.23
CA GLU A 468 7.94 28.72 -6.84
C GLU A 468 7.50 29.21 -5.46
N ARG A 469 8.32 30.03 -4.77
CA ARG A 469 8.06 30.56 -3.42
C ARG A 469 7.85 29.49 -2.35
N ARG A 470 8.51 28.34 -2.49
CA ARG A 470 8.56 27.27 -1.49
C ARG A 470 9.81 27.33 -0.63
N VAL A 471 10.85 28.00 -1.13
CA VAL A 471 12.06 28.38 -0.39
C VAL A 471 12.16 29.89 -0.42
N GLU A 472 12.36 30.51 0.74
CA GLU A 472 12.73 31.92 0.85
C GLU A 472 14.23 32.04 1.13
N ILE A 473 14.85 33.09 0.58
CA ILE A 473 16.26 33.41 0.80
C ILE A 473 16.31 34.80 1.42
N ALA A 474 16.82 34.88 2.64
CA ALA A 474 17.07 36.14 3.34
C ALA A 474 18.58 36.43 3.44
N GLY A 475 18.96 37.72 3.48
CA GLY A 475 20.36 38.15 3.48
C GLY A 475 20.89 38.42 2.07
N ASP A 476 22.12 37.99 1.78
CA ASP A 476 22.76 38.16 0.46
C ASP A 476 22.13 37.23 -0.60
N ILE A 477 21.13 37.73 -1.31
CA ILE A 477 20.36 36.97 -2.31
C ILE A 477 21.24 36.45 -3.45
N GLU A 478 22.25 37.22 -3.89
CA GLU A 478 23.14 36.80 -4.98
C GLU A 478 23.97 35.59 -4.56
N MET A 479 24.54 35.64 -3.35
CA MET A 479 25.22 34.49 -2.76
C MET A 479 24.27 33.32 -2.55
N GLY A 480 23.05 33.57 -2.08
CA GLY A 480 22.03 32.54 -1.87
C GLY A 480 21.65 31.78 -3.15
N LEU A 481 21.49 32.48 -4.28
CA LEU A 481 21.19 31.84 -5.57
C LEU A 481 22.36 31.02 -6.11
N LYS A 482 23.61 31.51 -5.92
CA LYS A 482 24.83 30.76 -6.27
C LYS A 482 24.94 29.48 -5.44
N LEU A 483 24.70 29.56 -4.13
CA LEU A 483 24.71 28.41 -3.24
C LEU A 483 23.58 27.43 -3.55
N ALA A 484 22.39 27.90 -3.89
CA ALA A 484 21.26 27.06 -4.31
C ALA A 484 21.59 26.22 -5.55
N MET A 485 22.34 26.80 -6.50
CA MET A 485 22.82 26.09 -7.70
C MET A 485 23.76 24.93 -7.33
N ILE A 486 24.76 25.23 -6.50
CA ILE A 486 25.77 24.25 -6.07
C ILE A 486 25.12 23.16 -5.22
N PHE A 487 24.20 23.54 -4.33
CA PHE A 487 23.45 22.59 -3.52
C PHE A 487 22.62 21.64 -4.39
N GLY A 488 22.00 22.15 -5.47
CA GLY A 488 21.32 21.32 -6.47
C GLY A 488 22.26 20.31 -7.13
N GLN A 489 23.47 20.72 -7.51
CA GLN A 489 24.48 19.83 -8.09
C GLN A 489 25.01 18.81 -7.07
N PHE A 490 25.19 19.21 -5.81
CA PHE A 490 25.63 18.33 -4.72
C PHE A 490 24.63 17.20 -4.46
N ILE A 491 23.33 17.48 -4.55
CA ILE A 491 22.27 16.47 -4.40
C ILE A 491 22.32 15.45 -5.54
N VAL A 492 22.68 15.87 -6.76
CA VAL A 492 22.86 14.96 -7.91
C VAL A 492 24.10 14.08 -7.70
N GLU A 493 25.20 14.66 -7.22
CA GLU A 493 26.45 13.93 -6.95
C GLU A 493 26.31 12.94 -5.76
N PHE A 494 25.61 13.35 -4.71
CA PHE A 494 25.31 12.52 -3.53
C PHE A 494 23.81 12.48 -3.24
N PRO A 495 23.06 11.60 -3.93
CA PRO A 495 21.63 11.44 -3.66
C PRO A 495 21.38 10.91 -2.25
N TYR A 496 20.66 11.66 -1.42
CA TYR A 496 20.44 11.34 0.00
C TYR A 496 19.81 9.94 0.20
N ALA A 497 18.80 9.62 -0.60
CA ALA A 497 18.09 8.33 -0.53
C ALA A 497 18.98 7.12 -0.85
N ALA A 498 19.92 7.26 -1.79
CA ALA A 498 20.84 6.17 -2.18
C ALA A 498 21.89 5.88 -1.10
N GLN A 499 22.31 6.90 -0.35
CA GLN A 499 23.33 6.76 0.70
C GLN A 499 22.77 6.20 2.01
N LEU A 500 21.49 6.45 2.31
CA LEU A 500 20.80 5.79 3.43
C LEU A 500 20.75 4.26 3.26
N GLN A 501 20.64 3.78 2.02
CA GLN A 501 20.66 2.34 1.72
C GLN A 501 22.06 1.72 1.86
N ARG A 502 23.12 2.45 1.48
CA ARG A 502 24.52 1.98 1.62
C ARG A 502 25.07 2.04 3.05
N GLY A 503 24.54 2.93 3.89
CA GLY A 503 24.91 3.02 5.31
C GLY A 503 24.39 1.87 6.17
N GLN A 504 23.36 1.13 5.69
CA GLN A 504 22.80 -0.02 6.40
C GLN A 504 23.55 -1.34 6.10
N THR A 505 24.35 -1.40 5.04
CA THR A 505 25.14 -2.58 4.67
C THR A 505 26.52 -2.66 5.34
N HIS A 506 27.01 -1.61 5.99
CA HIS A 506 28.37 -1.54 6.57
C HIS A 506 28.44 -1.57 8.11
N VAL A 507 27.35 -1.90 8.81
CA VAL A 507 27.40 -2.18 10.28
C VAL A 507 27.36 -3.69 10.57
N ALA A 508 27.32 -4.53 9.53
CA ALA A 508 27.65 -5.94 9.65
C ALA A 508 29.09 -6.12 9.15
N VAL A 509 29.96 -6.65 10.03
CA VAL A 509 31.42 -6.79 9.89
C VAL A 509 32.22 -5.59 10.44
N ALA A 510 32.18 -5.46 11.77
CA ALA A 510 33.35 -5.32 12.64
C ALA A 510 32.98 -5.80 14.04
#